data_AF-A0A535W0B3-F1
#
_entry.id   AF-A0A535W0B3-F1
#
_cell.length_a   1.000
_cell.length_b   1.000
_cell.length_c   1.000
_cell.angle_alpha   90.00
_cell.angle_beta   90.00
_cell.angle_gamma   90.00
#
_symmetry.space_group_name_H-M   'P 1'
#
loop_
_entity.id
_entity.type
_entity.pdbx_description
1 polymer ?
#
loop_
_entity_poly.entity_id
_entity_poly.type
_entity_poly.pdbx_seq_one_letter_code
_entity_poly.pdbx_strand_id
1 'polypeptide(L)'
;MIDNSATKPLQQTTISSRRLIRMNWRERGVGIARIIFGLVYVVAATLKWQPQFQNTFVQQISAVSDGQPAPIQAWISFWTHLVSINPLLFARIEATTETAIAVFLIFGIFSNLTYIVGIFLSLGIWSTAEGFGGPYIPGQSTDVGTAFPYAILFAILLFLSAGRYYGVDQWLTSKLGRLGFLASGSFRRSRKQG
;
A
#
# COMPACT_ATOMS: atom_id res chain seq x y z
N MET A 1 -66.75 -32.49 -1.19
CA MET A 1 -66.05 -32.88 -2.43
C MET A 1 -65.91 -31.60 -3.25
N ILE A 2 -64.76 -31.06 -3.66
CA ILE A 2 -63.34 -31.41 -3.62
C ILE A 2 -62.57 -30.06 -3.70
N ASP A 3 -61.40 -30.05 -3.06
CA ASP A 3 -60.33 -29.04 -2.98
C ASP A 3 -60.03 -28.20 -4.25
N ASN A 4 -59.48 -26.99 -4.08
CA ASN A 4 -58.24 -26.60 -4.78
C ASN A 4 -57.60 -25.29 -4.25
N SER A 5 -56.68 -25.50 -3.31
CA SER A 5 -55.25 -25.18 -3.43
C SER A 5 -54.80 -23.74 -3.75
N ALA A 6 -54.26 -23.12 -2.70
CA ALA A 6 -53.45 -21.91 -2.68
C ALA A 6 -52.31 -21.90 -3.72
N THR A 7 -52.25 -20.87 -4.54
CA THR A 7 -51.06 -20.54 -5.33
C THR A 7 -50.25 -19.45 -4.63
N LYS A 8 -49.25 -19.88 -3.86
CA LYS A 8 -48.16 -19.01 -3.40
C LYS A 8 -47.43 -18.46 -4.63
N PRO A 9 -47.13 -17.14 -4.72
CA PRO A 9 -46.18 -16.67 -5.71
C PRO A 9 -44.82 -17.29 -5.40
N LEU A 10 -44.26 -17.95 -6.41
CA LEU A 10 -42.93 -18.56 -6.40
C LEU A 10 -41.92 -17.54 -5.88
N GLN A 11 -41.35 -17.81 -4.70
CA GLN A 11 -40.14 -17.15 -4.25
C GLN A 11 -39.08 -17.36 -5.32
N GLN A 12 -38.79 -16.31 -6.08
CA GLN A 12 -37.60 -16.23 -6.92
C GLN A 12 -36.40 -16.35 -5.99
N THR A 13 -35.93 -17.58 -5.82
CA THR A 13 -34.61 -17.84 -5.28
C THR A 13 -33.63 -17.29 -6.32
N THR A 14 -33.25 -16.02 -6.17
CA THR A 14 -32.05 -15.50 -6.80
C THR A 14 -30.88 -16.27 -6.22
N ILE A 15 -30.60 -17.44 -6.80
CA ILE A 15 -29.32 -18.09 -6.69
C ILE A 15 -28.38 -17.10 -7.36
N SER A 16 -27.78 -16.25 -6.53
CA SER A 16 -26.66 -15.37 -6.89
C SER A 16 -25.59 -16.28 -7.46
N SER A 17 -25.63 -16.43 -8.78
CA SER A 17 -24.65 -17.17 -9.53
C SER A 17 -23.36 -16.43 -9.23
N ARG A 18 -22.47 -17.06 -8.43
CA ARG A 18 -21.10 -16.57 -8.23
C ARG A 18 -20.49 -16.53 -9.61
N ARG A 19 -20.59 -15.39 -10.27
CA ARG A 19 -19.94 -15.11 -11.53
C ARG A 19 -18.45 -15.16 -11.19
N LEU A 20 -17.82 -16.30 -11.46
CA LEU A 20 -16.37 -16.35 -11.63
C LEU A 20 -16.10 -15.39 -12.79
N ILE A 21 -15.85 -14.12 -12.46
CA ILE A 21 -15.45 -13.14 -13.44
C ILE A 21 -14.15 -13.70 -14.01
N ARG A 22 -14.21 -14.21 -15.24
CA ARG A 22 -13.03 -14.66 -15.96
C ARG A 22 -12.14 -13.44 -16.08
N MET A 23 -11.13 -13.35 -15.22
CA MET A 23 -10.21 -12.21 -15.24
C MET A 23 -9.53 -12.16 -16.60
N ASN A 24 -9.58 -10.99 -17.23
CA ASN A 24 -8.83 -10.76 -18.46
C ASN A 24 -7.33 -10.71 -18.14
N TRP A 25 -6.47 -10.81 -19.17
CA TRP A 25 -5.03 -10.88 -18.95
C TRP A 25 -4.45 -9.64 -18.25
N ARG A 26 -5.07 -8.46 -18.43
CA ARG A 26 -4.66 -7.20 -17.78
C ARG A 26 -4.92 -7.26 -16.28
N GLU A 27 -6.11 -7.71 -15.88
CA GLU A 27 -6.50 -7.89 -14.48
C GLU A 27 -5.60 -8.89 -13.75
N ARG A 28 -5.25 -9.99 -14.43
CA ARG A 28 -4.26 -10.95 -13.90
C ARG A 28 -2.89 -10.29 -13.74
N GLY A 29 -2.46 -9.54 -14.75
CA GLY A 29 -1.20 -8.79 -14.72
C GLY A 29 -1.13 -7.83 -13.54
N VAL A 30 -2.21 -7.09 -13.26
CA VAL A 30 -2.28 -6.16 -12.11
C VAL A 30 -2.15 -6.91 -10.78
N GLY A 31 -2.87 -8.02 -10.61
CA GLY A 31 -2.76 -8.84 -9.39
C GLY A 31 -1.36 -9.44 -9.21
N ILE A 32 -0.74 -9.92 -10.28
CA ILE A 32 0.64 -10.45 -10.26
C ILE A 32 1.63 -9.32 -9.93
N ALA A 33 1.50 -8.15 -10.54
CA ALA A 33 2.36 -7.00 -10.26
C ALA A 33 2.29 -6.58 -8.78
N ARG A 34 1.08 -6.57 -8.19
CA ARG A 34 0.90 -6.34 -6.74
C ARG A 34 1.68 -7.34 -5.90
N ILE A 35 1.61 -8.64 -6.25
CA ILE A 35 2.30 -9.70 -5.50
C ILE A 35 3.82 -9.56 -5.65
N ILE A 36 4.33 -9.35 -6.87
CA ILE A 36 5.77 -9.12 -7.12
C ILE A 36 6.26 -7.92 -6.31
N PHE A 37 5.51 -6.83 -6.30
CA PHE A 37 5.85 -5.66 -5.51
C PHE A 37 5.84 -5.94 -4.00
N GLY A 38 4.90 -6.76 -3.52
CA GLY A 38 4.90 -7.27 -2.16
C GLY A 38 6.18 -8.06 -1.82
N LEU A 39 6.69 -8.88 -2.75
CA LEU A 39 7.96 -9.59 -2.58
C LEU A 39 9.17 -8.64 -2.51
N VAL A 40 9.17 -7.56 -3.29
CA VAL A 40 10.19 -6.48 -3.16
C VAL A 40 10.15 -5.89 -1.75
N TYR A 41 8.96 -5.65 -1.21
CA TYR A 41 8.78 -5.17 0.17
C TYR A 41 9.22 -6.20 1.23
N VAL A 42 9.12 -7.51 0.97
CA VAL A 42 9.69 -8.53 1.88
C VAL A 42 11.20 -8.37 1.99
N VAL A 43 11.89 -8.14 0.87
CA VAL A 43 13.33 -7.91 0.86
C VAL A 43 13.65 -6.63 1.64
N ALA A 44 12.95 -5.52 1.36
CA ALA A 44 13.13 -4.26 2.08
C ALA A 44 12.95 -4.44 3.59
N ALA A 45 11.82 -5.01 4.02
CA ALA A 45 11.54 -5.26 5.44
C ALA A 45 12.60 -6.14 6.10
N THR A 46 13.07 -7.18 5.41
CA THR A 46 14.13 -8.07 5.91
C THR A 46 15.42 -7.29 6.18
N LEU A 47 15.79 -6.36 5.30
CA LEU A 47 16.95 -5.49 5.49
C LEU A 47 16.74 -4.53 6.68
N LYS A 48 15.52 -4.00 6.87
CA LYS A 48 15.20 -3.11 8.01
C LYS A 48 15.26 -3.83 9.36
N TRP A 49 15.00 -5.13 9.42
CA TRP A 49 15.15 -5.91 10.65
C TRP A 49 16.61 -6.23 11.01
N GLN A 50 17.57 -5.95 10.13
CA GLN A 50 18.98 -6.20 10.44
C GLN A 50 19.49 -5.27 11.56
N PRO A 51 20.34 -5.78 12.49
CA PRO A 51 20.93 -4.96 13.54
C PRO A 51 21.69 -3.75 13.00
N GLN A 52 22.36 -3.91 11.85
CA GLN A 52 23.11 -2.82 11.23
C GLN A 52 22.21 -1.63 10.87
N PHE A 53 21.03 -1.90 10.29
CA PHE A 53 20.07 -0.84 9.98
C PHE A 53 19.60 -0.12 11.24
N GLN A 54 19.18 -0.90 12.25
CA GLN A 54 18.63 -0.38 13.50
C GLN A 54 19.66 0.47 14.27
N ASN A 55 20.92 0.03 14.32
CA ASN A 55 21.99 0.73 15.04
C ASN A 55 22.50 1.98 14.32
N THR A 56 22.32 2.06 13.00
CA THR A 56 22.79 3.19 12.17
C THR A 56 21.66 4.07 11.65
N PHE A 57 20.44 3.90 12.17
CA PHE A 57 19.23 4.56 11.66
C PHE A 57 19.35 6.09 11.56
N VAL A 58 19.79 6.74 12.66
CA VAL A 58 19.99 8.20 12.70
C VAL A 58 21.05 8.62 11.70
N GLN A 59 22.16 7.86 11.61
CA GLN A 59 23.26 8.16 10.71
C GLN A 59 22.83 8.09 9.25
N GLN A 60 22.01 7.11 8.87
CA GLN A 60 21.48 6.99 7.50
C GLN A 60 20.65 8.21 7.12
N ILE A 61 19.85 8.76 8.03
CA ILE A 61 19.05 9.96 7.77
C ILE A 61 19.95 11.21 7.74
N SER A 62 20.86 11.36 8.69
CA SER A 62 21.69 12.58 8.78
C SER A 62 22.73 12.70 7.66
N ALA A 63 23.30 11.58 7.20
CA ALA A 63 24.35 11.57 6.17
C ALA A 63 23.88 12.14 4.83
N VAL A 64 22.58 12.09 4.58
CA VAL A 64 21.97 12.58 3.32
C VAL A 64 21.88 14.11 3.28
N SER A 65 22.10 14.78 4.41
CA SER A 65 22.13 16.25 4.50
C SER A 65 23.35 16.84 3.78
N ASP A 66 24.44 16.09 3.65
CA ASP A 66 25.69 16.59 3.10
C ASP A 66 25.54 16.94 1.61
N GLY A 67 25.99 18.14 1.23
CA GLY A 67 25.90 18.64 -0.14
C GLY A 67 24.50 19.08 -0.59
N GLN A 68 23.48 18.96 0.26
CA GLN A 68 22.12 19.41 -0.06
C GLN A 68 21.97 20.94 0.05
N PRO A 69 21.02 21.56 -0.68
CA PRO A 69 20.62 22.95 -0.45
C PRO A 69 20.08 23.18 0.97
N ALA A 70 20.28 24.40 1.50
CA ALA A 70 19.90 24.76 2.88
C ALA A 70 18.46 24.40 3.30
N PRO A 71 17.41 24.56 2.46
CA PRO A 71 16.06 24.14 2.83
C PRO A 71 15.92 22.63 3.06
N ILE A 72 16.59 21.81 2.24
CA ILE A 72 16.57 20.35 2.36
C ILE A 72 17.38 19.93 3.59
N GLN A 73 18.52 20.57 3.84
CA GLN A 73 19.30 20.33 5.07
C GLN A 73 18.49 20.63 6.33
N ALA A 74 17.72 21.73 6.35
CA ALA A 74 16.86 22.08 7.48
C ALA A 74 15.76 21.03 7.70
N TRP A 75 15.14 20.55 6.62
CA TRP A 75 14.14 19.48 6.67
C TRP A 75 14.73 18.16 7.20
N ILE A 76 15.88 17.73 6.68
CA ILE A 76 16.58 16.53 7.15
C ILE A 76 16.97 16.69 8.62
N SER A 77 17.52 17.84 9.01
CA SER A 77 17.91 18.13 10.40
C SER A 77 16.73 18.05 11.37
N PHE A 78 15.56 18.54 10.97
CA PHE A 78 14.33 18.40 11.75
C PHE A 78 13.99 16.92 12.00
N TRP A 79 14.01 16.10 10.94
CA TRP A 79 13.73 14.67 11.06
C TRP A 79 14.81 13.93 11.85
N THR A 80 16.08 14.22 11.61
CA THR A 80 17.21 13.68 12.39
C THR A 80 17.01 13.97 13.87
N HIS A 81 16.62 15.19 14.25
CA HIS A 81 16.35 15.54 15.64
C HIS A 81 15.17 14.73 16.21
N LEU A 82 14.07 14.64 15.47
CA LEU A 82 12.88 13.89 15.88
C LEU A 82 13.17 12.40 16.12
N VAL A 83 13.85 11.74 15.17
CA VAL A 83 14.14 10.31 15.27
C VAL A 83 15.22 10.01 16.31
N SER A 84 16.09 10.98 16.62
CA SER A 84 17.12 10.86 17.65
C SER A 84 16.55 10.74 19.07
N ILE A 85 15.29 11.14 19.29
CA ILE A 85 14.61 10.99 20.59
C ILE A 85 14.52 9.50 20.97
N ASN A 86 14.21 8.63 20.01
CA ASN A 86 14.21 7.18 20.21
C ASN A 86 14.48 6.44 18.88
N PRO A 87 15.76 6.31 18.48
CA PRO A 87 16.13 5.77 17.17
C PRO A 87 15.56 4.38 16.91
N LEU A 88 15.66 3.52 17.93
CA LEU A 88 15.24 2.13 17.83
C LEU A 88 13.71 2.02 17.67
N LEU A 89 12.94 2.90 18.31
CA LEU A 89 11.49 2.92 18.12
C LEU A 89 11.13 3.28 16.67
N PHE A 90 11.71 4.34 16.12
CA PHE A 90 11.43 4.76 14.73
C PHE A 90 11.87 3.69 13.72
N ALA A 91 13.06 3.14 13.89
CA ALA A 91 13.57 2.07 13.03
C ALA A 91 12.70 0.79 13.11
N ARG A 92 12.12 0.47 14.27
CA ARG A 92 11.17 -0.64 14.42
C ARG A 92 9.80 -0.32 13.84
N ILE A 93 9.31 0.91 13.96
CA ILE A 93 8.06 1.36 13.34
C ILE A 93 8.17 1.21 11.82
N GLU A 94 9.27 1.67 11.22
CA GLU A 94 9.52 1.54 9.78
C GLU A 94 9.58 0.06 9.37
N ALA A 95 10.42 -0.75 10.03
CA ALA A 95 10.55 -2.17 9.73
C ALA A 95 9.20 -2.93 9.85
N THR A 96 8.42 -2.63 10.90
CA THR A 96 7.11 -3.24 11.12
C THR A 96 6.10 -2.80 10.05
N THR A 97 6.13 -1.53 9.66
CA THR A 97 5.24 -0.98 8.64
C THR A 97 5.54 -1.60 7.28
N GLU A 98 6.81 -1.69 6.88
CA GLU A 98 7.20 -2.38 5.64
C GLU A 98 6.83 -3.86 5.65
N THR A 99 6.99 -4.54 6.80
CA THR A 99 6.57 -5.94 6.96
C THR A 99 5.06 -6.09 6.76
N ALA A 100 4.26 -5.23 7.37
CA ALA A 100 2.81 -5.25 7.23
C ALA A 100 2.38 -4.98 5.78
N ILE A 101 2.99 -3.99 5.13
CA ILE A 101 2.76 -3.68 3.72
C ILE A 101 3.09 -4.89 2.83
N ALA A 102 4.23 -5.54 3.05
CA ALA A 102 4.65 -6.72 2.30
C ALA A 102 3.58 -7.82 2.35
N VAL A 103 3.14 -8.17 3.57
CA VAL A 103 2.11 -9.19 3.81
C VAL A 103 0.80 -8.78 3.13
N PHE A 104 0.35 -7.54 3.32
CA PHE A 104 -0.93 -7.06 2.78
C PHE A 104 -0.92 -6.95 1.25
N LEU A 105 0.22 -6.61 0.64
CA LEU A 105 0.39 -6.63 -0.81
C LEU A 105 0.32 -8.04 -1.39
N ILE A 106 0.99 -9.01 -0.78
CA ILE A 106 1.01 -10.39 -1.26
C ILE A 106 -0.42 -10.96 -1.21
N PHE A 107 -1.08 -10.87 -0.06
CA PHE A 107 -2.40 -11.45 0.14
C PHE A 107 -3.55 -10.58 -0.40
N GLY A 108 -3.31 -9.31 -0.70
CA GLY A 108 -4.35 -8.35 -1.10
C GLY A 108 -5.40 -8.18 -0.01
N ILE A 109 -4.95 -7.81 1.19
CA ILE A 109 -5.78 -7.56 2.37
C ILE A 109 -5.74 -6.07 2.69
N PHE A 110 -6.88 -5.43 2.93
CA PHE A 110 -6.97 -3.98 3.20
C PHE A 110 -6.21 -3.15 2.16
N SER A 111 -6.39 -3.48 0.88
CA SER A 111 -5.50 -3.03 -0.20
C SER A 111 -5.50 -1.52 -0.35
N ASN A 112 -6.66 -0.86 -0.36
CA ASN A 112 -6.73 0.60 -0.46
C ASN A 112 -6.00 1.28 0.71
N LEU A 113 -6.19 0.79 1.94
CA LEU A 113 -5.45 1.29 3.10
C LEU A 113 -3.95 1.05 2.95
N THR A 114 -3.55 -0.15 2.55
CA THR A 114 -2.16 -0.54 2.30
C THR A 114 -1.50 0.37 1.27
N TYR A 115 -2.20 0.69 0.18
CA TYR A 115 -1.67 1.57 -0.85
C TYR A 115 -1.54 3.01 -0.36
N ILE A 116 -2.53 3.53 0.38
CA ILE A 116 -2.46 4.88 0.95
C ILE A 116 -1.30 4.98 1.94
N VAL A 117 -1.16 4.02 2.87
CA VAL A 117 -0.05 3.97 3.82
C VAL A 117 1.28 3.83 3.07
N GLY A 118 1.34 2.98 2.05
CA GLY A 118 2.52 2.82 1.20
C GLY A 118 2.94 4.10 0.49
N ILE A 119 2.00 4.91 -0.02
CA ILE A 119 2.28 6.22 -0.61
C ILE A 119 2.95 7.13 0.43
N PHE A 120 2.34 7.28 1.60
CA PHE A 120 2.87 8.19 2.63
C PHE A 120 4.22 7.72 3.20
N LEU A 121 4.38 6.42 3.44
CA LEU A 121 5.66 5.85 3.87
C LEU A 121 6.75 6.10 2.83
N SER A 122 6.46 5.83 1.57
CA SER A 122 7.42 5.99 0.47
C SER A 122 7.82 7.46 0.29
N LEU A 123 6.88 8.40 0.36
CA LEU A 123 7.20 9.83 0.32
C LEU A 123 7.97 10.29 1.57
N GLY A 124 7.67 9.73 2.74
CA GLY A 124 8.42 9.97 3.96
C GLY A 124 9.88 9.58 3.83
N ILE A 125 10.15 8.33 3.42
CA ILE A 125 11.51 7.81 3.16
C ILE A 125 12.20 8.66 2.10
N TRP A 126 11.53 8.93 0.98
CA TRP A 126 12.09 9.73 -0.11
C TRP A 126 12.53 11.13 0.34
N SER A 127 11.68 11.82 1.10
CA SER A 127 11.97 13.18 1.57
C SER A 127 13.01 13.23 2.70
N THR A 128 13.35 12.11 3.33
CA THR A 128 14.24 12.04 4.50
C THR A 128 15.51 11.25 4.19
N ALA A 129 15.43 9.92 4.26
CA ALA A 129 16.54 9.00 4.06
C ALA A 129 17.06 8.97 2.60
N GLU A 130 16.34 9.53 1.63
CA GLU A 130 16.84 9.69 0.25
C GLU A 130 17.05 11.17 -0.14
N GLY A 131 16.72 12.14 0.72
CA GLY A 131 17.01 13.56 0.46
C GLY A 131 16.42 14.09 -0.84
N PHE A 132 15.20 13.65 -1.16
CA PHE A 132 14.51 13.93 -2.43
C PHE A 132 15.24 13.39 -3.67
N GLY A 133 16.15 12.41 -3.52
CA GLY A 133 17.04 11.88 -4.57
C GLY A 133 18.33 12.69 -4.76
N GLY A 134 18.48 13.81 -4.06
CA GLY A 134 19.64 14.68 -4.16
C GLY A 134 20.87 14.19 -3.35
N PRO A 135 22.00 14.93 -3.42
CA PRO A 135 22.15 16.20 -4.13
C PRO A 135 22.27 16.04 -5.65
N TYR A 136 21.57 16.90 -6.39
CA TYR A 136 21.56 16.92 -7.85
C TYR A 136 22.73 17.75 -8.40
N ILE A 137 23.84 17.06 -8.66
CA ILE A 137 25.04 17.68 -9.24
C ILE A 137 25.08 17.36 -10.74
N PRO A 138 25.08 18.39 -11.63
CA PRO A 138 25.13 18.18 -13.07
C PRO A 138 26.30 17.26 -13.47
N GLY A 139 25.99 16.20 -14.23
CA GLY A 139 26.99 15.23 -14.71
C GLY A 139 27.54 14.27 -13.66
N GLN A 140 27.01 14.27 -12.43
CA GLN A 140 27.45 13.37 -11.35
C GLN A 140 26.27 12.61 -10.70
N SER A 141 25.12 13.27 -10.51
CA SER A 141 23.96 12.64 -9.88
C SER A 141 22.69 12.90 -10.68
N THR A 142 22.00 11.81 -11.02
CA THR A 142 20.69 11.81 -11.70
C THR A 142 19.68 10.89 -11.02
N ASP A 143 19.99 10.41 -9.81
CA ASP A 143 19.09 9.50 -9.09
C ASP A 143 17.90 10.28 -8.52
N VAL A 144 16.69 9.76 -8.72
CA VAL A 144 15.47 10.37 -8.19
C VAL A 144 15.11 9.79 -6.82
N GLY A 145 15.83 8.76 -6.36
CA GLY A 145 15.51 7.99 -5.18
C GLY A 145 14.58 6.81 -5.51
N THR A 146 14.73 5.72 -4.77
CA THR A 146 13.98 4.48 -5.02
C THR A 146 12.56 4.56 -4.48
N ALA A 147 12.36 5.27 -3.37
CA ALA A 147 11.06 5.36 -2.72
C ALA A 147 10.05 6.23 -3.51
N PHE A 148 10.50 7.18 -4.33
CA PHE A 148 9.57 7.99 -5.14
C PHE A 148 8.81 7.17 -6.21
N PRO A 149 9.47 6.34 -7.06
CA PRO A 149 8.77 5.39 -7.91
C PRO A 149 7.82 4.44 -7.16
N TYR A 150 8.14 4.04 -5.92
CA TYR A 150 7.25 3.21 -5.12
C TYR A 150 5.96 3.93 -4.75
N ALA A 151 6.02 5.21 -4.37
CA ALA A 151 4.84 6.03 -4.13
C ALA A 151 3.92 6.08 -5.36
N ILE A 152 4.51 6.27 -6.56
CA ILE A 152 3.75 6.25 -7.82
C ILE A 152 3.13 4.87 -8.06
N LEU A 153 3.88 3.79 -7.85
CA LEU A 153 3.37 2.43 -8.04
C LEU A 153 2.20 2.12 -7.09
N PHE A 154 2.26 2.54 -5.83
CA PHE A 154 1.13 2.42 -4.91
C PHE A 154 -0.09 3.22 -5.39
N ALA A 155 0.10 4.45 -5.89
CA ALA A 155 -0.98 5.24 -6.45
C ALA A 155 -1.63 4.53 -7.65
N ILE A 156 -0.82 3.96 -8.55
CA ILE A 156 -1.31 3.18 -9.69
C ILE A 156 -2.10 1.95 -9.21
N LEU A 157 -1.57 1.19 -8.25
CA LEU A 157 -2.27 0.03 -7.69
C LEU A 157 -3.61 0.40 -7.03
N LEU A 158 -3.66 1.56 -6.37
CA LEU A 158 -4.89 2.13 -5.80
C LEU A 158 -5.91 2.47 -6.90
N PHE A 159 -5.50 3.22 -7.93
CA PHE A 159 -6.39 3.58 -9.04
C PHE A 159 -6.89 2.36 -9.82
N LEU A 160 -6.06 1.32 -9.97
CA LEU A 160 -6.42 0.08 -10.63
C LEU A 160 -7.23 -0.89 -9.73
N SER A 161 -7.47 -0.53 -8.46
CA SER A 161 -8.15 -1.40 -7.49
C SER A 161 -7.53 -2.80 -7.42
N ALA A 162 -6.19 -2.87 -7.41
CA ALA A 162 -5.42 -4.11 -7.56
C ALA A 162 -5.74 -5.18 -6.49
N GLY A 163 -6.28 -4.79 -5.34
CA GLY A 163 -6.79 -5.69 -4.28
C GLY A 163 -7.90 -6.65 -4.74
N ARG A 164 -8.61 -6.33 -5.82
CA ARG A 164 -9.71 -7.17 -6.34
C ARG A 164 -9.21 -8.41 -7.09
N TYR A 165 -7.96 -8.39 -7.56
CA TYR A 165 -7.39 -9.43 -8.42
C TYR A 165 -6.43 -10.30 -7.59
N TYR A 166 -6.72 -11.59 -7.46
CA TYR A 166 -5.96 -12.51 -6.59
C TYR A 166 -5.81 -12.04 -5.13
N GLY A 167 -6.67 -11.16 -4.63
CA GLY A 167 -6.65 -10.67 -3.25
C GLY A 167 -7.75 -11.27 -2.39
N VAL A 168 -7.53 -11.31 -1.08
CA VAL A 168 -8.55 -11.70 -0.08
C VAL A 168 -9.66 -10.64 0.01
N ASP A 169 -9.36 -9.39 -0.36
CA ASP A 169 -10.30 -8.27 -0.36
C ASP A 169 -11.58 -8.50 -1.16
N GLN A 170 -11.56 -9.39 -2.15
CA GLN A 170 -12.77 -9.79 -2.86
C GLN A 170 -13.84 -10.41 -1.92
N TRP A 171 -13.41 -11.03 -0.81
CA TRP A 171 -14.28 -11.58 0.23
C TRP A 171 -14.44 -10.62 1.40
N LEU A 172 -13.40 -9.84 1.72
CA LEU A 172 -13.44 -8.89 2.84
C LEU A 172 -14.41 -7.72 2.56
N THR A 173 -14.46 -7.25 1.32
CA THR A 173 -15.31 -6.11 0.92
C THR A 173 -16.79 -6.40 1.14
N SER A 174 -17.25 -7.65 0.96
CA SER A 174 -18.66 -8.00 1.20
C SER A 174 -19.01 -8.10 2.69
N LYS A 175 -18.02 -8.38 3.55
CA LYS A 175 -18.21 -8.49 5.01
C LYS A 175 -18.10 -7.15 5.75
N LEU A 176 -17.30 -6.21 5.24
CA LEU A 176 -16.97 -4.96 5.93
C LEU A 176 -18.04 -3.85 5.78
N GLY A 177 -19.05 -4.03 4.93
CA GLY A 177 -20.12 -3.05 4.74
C GLY A 177 -19.58 -1.65 4.38
N ARG A 178 -19.80 -0.65 5.25
CA ARG A 178 -19.31 0.73 5.06
C ARG A 178 -17.78 0.87 5.10
N LEU A 179 -17.09 -0.03 5.80
CA LEU A 179 -15.62 -0.08 5.85
C LEU A 179 -15.03 -0.83 4.65
N GLY A 180 -15.85 -1.28 3.70
CA GLY A 180 -15.40 -1.96 2.49
C GLY A 180 -14.45 -1.12 1.61
N PHE A 181 -14.42 0.20 1.80
CA PHE A 181 -13.43 1.07 1.16
C PHE A 181 -12.00 0.76 1.59
N LEU A 182 -11.76 0.37 2.85
CA LEU A 182 -10.41 0.05 3.33
C LEU A 182 -9.80 -1.17 2.63
N ALA A 183 -10.66 -2.06 2.15
CA ALA A 183 -10.32 -3.21 1.32
C ALA A 183 -10.16 -2.77 -0.16
N SER A 184 -11.10 -3.16 -1.02
CA SER A 184 -11.05 -2.85 -2.46
C SER A 184 -12.35 -2.22 -2.99
N GLY A 185 -13.24 -1.81 -2.08
CA GLY A 185 -14.50 -1.15 -2.42
C GLY A 185 -14.30 0.28 -2.92
N SER A 186 -15.16 0.72 -3.84
CA SER A 186 -15.18 2.12 -4.30
C SER A 186 -16.19 2.95 -3.51
N PHE A 187 -15.93 4.24 -3.31
CA PHE A 187 -16.84 5.19 -2.64
C PHE A 187 -18.21 5.36 -3.32
N ARG A 188 -18.38 4.92 -4.58
CA ARG A 188 -19.64 5.08 -5.34
C ARG A 188 -20.51 3.83 -5.30
N ARG A 189 -21.38 3.73 -4.28
CA ARG A 189 -22.72 3.11 -4.43
C ARG A 189 -23.65 3.51 -3.29
N SER A 190 -24.23 4.71 -3.42
CA SER A 190 -25.57 4.98 -2.89
C SER A 190 -26.35 5.69 -3.99
N ARG A 191 -26.77 4.92 -5.00
CA ARG A 191 -27.95 5.30 -5.77
C ARG A 191 -29.08 4.54 -5.10
N LYS A 192 -29.75 5.20 -4.15
CA LYS A 192 -31.08 4.79 -3.69
C LYS A 192 -31.92 4.62 -4.95
N GLN A 193 -32.39 3.39 -5.21
CA GLN A 193 -33.52 3.20 -6.10
C GLN A 193 -34.73 3.74 -5.33
N GLY A 194 -35.29 4.83 -5.85
CA GLY A 194 -36.62 5.30 -5.45
C GLY A 194 -37.68 4.47 -6.11
#